data_AF-A0A3A0B9X5-F1
#
_entry.id   AF-A0A3A0B9X5-F1
#
_cell.length_a   1.000
_cell.length_b   1.000
_cell.length_c   1.000
_cell.angle_alpha   90.00
_cell.angle_beta   90.00
_cell.angle_gamma   90.00
#
_symmetry.space_group_name_H-M   'P 1'
#
loop_
_entity.id
_entity.type
_entity.pdbx_description
1 polymer ?
#
loop_
_entity_poly.entity_id
_entity_poly.type
_entity_poly.pdbx_seq_one_letter_code
_entity_poly.pdbx_strand_id
1 'polypeptide(L)'
;MITKIKIFALFAILLSITIVACKGDSTTGENQSDSDTSANLSKEELFADVMVNDFLKEDDVELQEYLQTEIFPLTVNSERIYIEQLSTNEYLITMLEGDTKKNIIITKYFDSLNDQIFFERSEVIQETDAIEDQ
;
A
#
# COMPACT_ATOMS: atom_id res chain seq x y z
N MET A 1 3.34 22.35 -35.43
CA MET A 1 4.53 22.44 -34.55
C MET A 1 4.07 23.12 -33.27
N ILE A 2 3.70 22.35 -32.24
CA ILE A 2 3.05 22.84 -31.02
C ILE A 2 4.11 22.89 -29.93
N THR A 3 4.34 24.10 -29.41
CA THR A 3 5.39 24.43 -28.44
C THR A 3 5.07 23.84 -27.07
N LYS A 4 6.02 23.09 -26.51
CA LYS A 4 5.95 22.51 -25.15
C LYS A 4 6.07 23.61 -24.10
N ILE A 5 5.05 23.79 -23.27
CA ILE A 5 5.13 24.59 -22.05
C ILE A 5 5.54 23.64 -20.92
N LYS A 6 6.71 23.86 -20.34
CA LYS A 6 7.18 23.21 -19.11
C LYS A 6 6.66 24.04 -17.93
N ILE A 7 5.66 23.55 -17.21
CA ILE A 7 5.26 24.13 -15.93
C ILE A 7 6.24 23.60 -14.88
N PHE A 8 7.14 24.48 -14.47
CA PHE A 8 8.08 24.26 -13.37
C PHE A 8 7.30 24.37 -12.05
N ALA A 9 7.38 23.31 -11.26
CA ALA A 9 6.81 23.21 -9.93
C ALA A 9 7.40 24.27 -8.99
N LEU A 10 6.53 25.02 -8.32
CA LEU A 10 6.86 25.84 -7.17
C LEU A 10 5.83 25.53 -6.08
N PHE A 11 6.11 24.50 -5.28
CA PHE A 11 5.46 24.26 -4.00
C PHE A 11 6.54 23.88 -2.97
N ALA A 12 7.38 24.88 -2.67
CA ALA A 12 8.02 24.97 -1.37
C ALA A 12 7.04 25.72 -0.44
N ILE A 13 7.13 25.49 0.88
CA ILE A 13 6.29 26.02 1.99
C ILE A 13 5.23 24.95 2.40
N LEU A 14 5.26 24.26 3.54
CA LEU A 14 5.73 24.56 4.90
C LEU A 14 6.36 23.34 5.58
N LEU A 15 7.58 23.48 6.08
CA LEU A 15 8.19 22.58 7.06
C LEU A 15 8.28 23.34 8.38
N SER A 16 7.27 23.17 9.23
CA SER A 16 7.27 23.69 10.60
C SER A 16 6.36 22.85 11.48
N ILE A 17 6.85 21.67 11.86
CA ILE A 17 6.36 20.94 13.02
C ILE A 17 7.44 21.05 14.09
N THR A 18 7.19 21.92 15.07
CA THR A 18 7.97 22.04 16.28
C THR A 18 7.83 20.78 17.11
N ILE A 19 8.93 20.06 17.32
CA ILE A 19 9.01 18.94 18.27
C ILE A 19 8.97 19.53 19.68
N VAL A 20 7.80 19.51 20.31
CA VAL A 20 7.68 19.70 21.76
C VAL A 20 7.98 18.35 22.41
N ALA A 21 9.19 18.22 22.97
CA ALA A 21 9.57 17.10 23.80
C ALA A 21 8.73 17.13 25.10
N CYS A 22 7.69 16.32 25.18
CA CYS A 22 7.02 16.01 26.43
C CYS A 22 7.73 14.81 27.07
N LYS A 23 8.48 15.09 28.15
CA LYS A 23 8.96 14.07 29.09
C LYS A 23 7.80 13.69 30.01
N GLY A 24 7.40 12.42 30.00
CA GLY A 24 6.41 11.85 30.90
C GLY A 24 6.63 10.34 31.05
N ASP A 25 6.60 9.89 32.29
CA ASP A 25 7.03 8.60 32.81
C ASP A 25 6.40 7.34 32.19
N SER A 26 7.25 6.31 32.09
CA SER A 26 7.03 4.87 32.23
C SER A 26 5.60 4.39 32.56
N THR A 27 4.99 3.60 31.66
CA THR A 27 4.25 2.35 31.96
C THR A 27 3.65 1.74 30.68
N THR A 28 3.83 0.41 30.52
CA THR A 28 2.86 -0.55 29.98
C THR A 28 2.38 -0.45 28.52
N GLY A 29 2.45 -1.58 27.81
CA GLY A 29 1.50 -1.94 26.76
C GLY A 29 2.15 -2.30 25.43
N GLU A 30 1.93 -3.53 25.01
CA GLU A 30 2.15 -4.02 23.66
C GLU A 30 1.46 -3.07 22.67
N ASN A 31 2.22 -2.30 21.90
CA ASN A 31 1.68 -1.54 20.78
C ASN A 31 1.50 -2.50 19.59
N GLN A 32 0.43 -3.29 19.64
CA GLN A 32 -0.31 -3.52 18.40
C GLN A 32 -0.74 -2.14 17.93
N SER A 33 -0.20 -1.72 16.79
CA SER A 33 -0.64 -0.51 16.11
C SER A 33 -2.05 -0.77 15.59
N ASP A 34 -3.05 -0.62 16.45
CA ASP A 34 -4.44 -0.45 16.06
C ASP A 34 -4.53 0.86 15.26
N SER A 35 -4.37 0.71 13.94
CA SER A 35 -4.61 1.75 12.96
C SER A 35 -6.11 2.01 12.86
N ASP A 36 -6.66 2.73 13.84
CA ASP A 36 -8.02 3.26 13.83
C ASP A 36 -8.15 4.55 12.99
N THR A 37 -7.10 4.94 12.26
CA THR A 37 -7.11 6.12 11.36
C THR A 37 -7.73 5.82 9.99
N SER A 38 -8.00 4.55 9.67
CA SER A 38 -8.50 4.12 8.35
C SER A 38 -9.98 4.46 8.07
N ALA A 39 -10.78 4.83 9.08
CA ALA A 39 -12.23 4.87 8.95
C ALA A 39 -12.83 6.01 8.08
N ASN A 40 -12.01 6.92 7.53
CA ASN A 40 -12.51 8.04 6.70
C ASN A 40 -11.57 8.49 5.56
N LEU A 41 -10.65 7.63 5.13
CA LEU A 41 -9.80 7.94 3.97
C LEU A 41 -10.57 7.63 2.67
N SER A 42 -10.37 8.46 1.65
CA SER A 42 -10.73 8.10 0.27
C SER A 42 -9.93 6.87 -0.18
N LYS A 43 -10.37 6.22 -1.25
CA LYS A 43 -9.72 5.00 -1.78
C LYS A 43 -8.28 5.28 -2.20
N GLU A 44 -8.07 6.45 -2.79
CA GLU A 44 -6.77 6.98 -3.17
C GLU A 44 -5.88 7.18 -1.93
N GLU A 45 -6.43 7.78 -0.87
CA GLU A 45 -5.69 8.02 0.38
C GLU A 45 -5.38 6.71 1.11
N LEU A 46 -6.29 5.74 1.08
CA LEU A 46 -6.09 4.43 1.71
C LEU A 46 -4.99 3.63 1.00
N PHE A 47 -4.98 3.62 -0.33
CA PHE A 47 -3.89 2.99 -1.08
C PHE A 47 -2.56 3.73 -0.89
N ALA A 48 -2.59 5.06 -0.89
CA ALA A 48 -1.39 5.87 -0.66
C ALA A 48 -0.80 5.66 0.74
N ASP A 49 -1.65 5.56 1.78
CA ASP A 49 -1.21 5.31 3.15
C ASP A 49 -0.49 3.96 3.28
N VAL A 50 -1.03 2.90 2.67
CA VAL A 50 -0.40 1.57 2.62
C VAL A 50 0.95 1.64 1.89
N MET A 51 1.00 2.28 0.71
CA MET A 51 2.25 2.47 -0.04
C MET A 51 3.30 3.25 0.78
N VAL A 52 2.89 4.24 1.56
CA VAL A 52 3.79 5.06 2.38
C VAL A 52 4.30 4.30 3.60
N ASN A 53 3.42 3.63 4.33
CA ASN A 53 3.74 2.99 5.60
C ASN A 53 4.50 1.67 5.41
N ASP A 54 4.11 0.91 4.38
CA ASP A 54 4.65 -0.42 4.12
C ASP A 54 5.78 -0.39 3.07
N PHE A 55 5.74 0.49 2.05
CA PHE A 55 6.63 0.40 0.87
C PHE A 55 7.60 1.56 0.64
N LEU A 56 7.35 2.80 1.08
CA LEU A 56 8.31 3.90 0.84
C LEU A 56 9.67 3.72 1.56
N LYS A 57 9.83 2.67 2.36
CA LYS A 57 11.12 2.24 2.90
C LYS A 57 11.92 1.37 1.91
N GLU A 58 11.29 0.84 0.87
CA GLU A 58 11.93 0.05 -0.19
C GLU A 58 12.26 0.94 -1.40
N ASP A 59 13.55 0.98 -1.78
CA ASP A 59 14.06 1.67 -2.99
C ASP A 59 13.75 0.88 -4.29
N ASP A 60 12.56 0.26 -4.39
CA ASP A 60 12.15 -0.62 -5.49
C ASP A 60 11.18 0.11 -6.45
N VAL A 61 11.74 0.77 -7.47
CA VAL A 61 10.97 1.62 -8.40
C VAL A 61 10.01 0.79 -9.24
N GLU A 62 10.42 -0.39 -9.71
CA GLU A 62 9.60 -1.25 -10.55
C GLU A 62 8.40 -1.81 -9.80
N LEU A 63 8.58 -2.18 -8.53
CA LEU A 63 7.47 -2.60 -7.68
C LEU A 63 6.48 -1.46 -7.44
N GLN A 64 6.98 -0.26 -7.14
CA GLN A 64 6.12 0.91 -6.94
C GLN A 64 5.29 1.23 -8.20
N GLU A 65 5.89 1.17 -9.39
CA GLU A 65 5.19 1.36 -10.66
C GLU A 65 4.14 0.27 -10.88
N TYR A 66 4.47 -1.00 -10.62
CA TYR A 66 3.52 -2.11 -10.78
C TYR A 66 2.33 -1.99 -9.82
N LEU A 67 2.57 -1.63 -8.56
CA LEU A 67 1.51 -1.42 -7.56
C LEU A 67 0.56 -0.29 -8.00
N GLN A 68 1.09 0.81 -8.52
CA GLN A 68 0.26 1.95 -8.99
C GLN A 68 -0.50 1.65 -10.28
N THR A 69 0.10 0.92 -11.22
CA THR A 69 -0.48 0.72 -12.56
C THR A 69 -1.39 -0.50 -12.63
N GLU A 70 -1.03 -1.60 -11.98
CA GLU A 70 -1.71 -2.89 -12.10
C GLU A 70 -2.56 -3.26 -10.87
N ILE A 71 -2.16 -2.83 -9.67
CA ILE A 71 -2.85 -3.19 -8.42
C ILE A 71 -3.87 -2.13 -7.99
N PHE A 72 -3.50 -0.85 -7.96
CA PHE A 72 -4.41 0.23 -7.54
C PHE A 72 -5.78 0.22 -8.25
N PRO A 73 -5.90 -0.04 -9.57
CA PRO A 73 -7.21 -0.12 -10.21
C PRO A 73 -8.11 -1.24 -9.67
N LEU A 74 -7.52 -2.30 -9.09
CA LEU A 74 -8.23 -3.42 -8.50
C LEU A 74 -8.74 -3.10 -7.10
N THR A 75 -8.10 -2.16 -6.40
CA THR A 75 -8.44 -1.83 -5.02
C THR A 75 -9.57 -0.80 -4.90
N VAL A 76 -10.13 -0.37 -6.04
CA VAL A 76 -11.17 0.68 -6.08
C VAL A 76 -12.43 0.26 -5.32
N ASN A 77 -12.74 -1.02 -5.14
CA ASN A 77 -13.91 -1.42 -4.36
C ASN A 77 -13.58 -1.80 -2.92
N SER A 78 -12.30 -1.78 -2.56
CA SER A 78 -11.82 -2.24 -1.27
C SER A 78 -12.02 -1.18 -0.19
N GLU A 79 -12.56 -1.61 0.95
CA GLU A 79 -12.68 -0.81 2.16
C GLU A 79 -11.36 -0.75 2.91
N ARG A 80 -10.56 -1.81 2.80
CA ARG A 80 -9.22 -1.91 3.38
C ARG A 80 -8.30 -2.68 2.45
N ILE A 81 -7.03 -2.27 2.47
CA ILE A 81 -5.95 -2.85 1.69
C ILE A 81 -4.81 -3.08 2.66
N TYR A 82 -4.17 -4.24 2.58
CA TYR A 82 -2.96 -4.57 3.30
C TYR A 82 -1.96 -5.14 2.31
N ILE A 83 -0.69 -4.82 2.46
CA ILE A 83 0.35 -5.42 1.66
C ILE A 83 1.45 -5.94 2.59
N GLU A 84 1.77 -7.22 2.47
CA GLU A 84 2.75 -7.91 3.30
C GLU A 84 3.83 -8.53 2.40
N GLN A 85 5.10 -8.34 2.73
CA GLN A 85 6.20 -9.04 2.07
C GLN A 85 6.33 -10.45 2.64
N LEU A 86 6.09 -11.47 1.82
CA LEU A 86 6.20 -12.89 2.20
C LEU A 86 7.64 -13.40 2.09
N SER A 87 8.36 -12.92 1.06
CA SER A 87 9.75 -13.25 0.79
C SER A 87 10.43 -12.09 0.03
N THR A 88 11.73 -12.20 -0.25
CA THR A 88 12.47 -11.16 -1.00
C THR A 88 11.82 -10.78 -2.33
N ASN A 89 11.10 -11.71 -2.97
CA ASN A 89 10.48 -11.51 -4.27
C ASN A 89 8.97 -11.71 -4.26
N GLU A 90 8.34 -11.92 -3.10
CA GLU A 90 6.90 -12.23 -3.04
C GLU A 90 6.19 -11.31 -2.05
N TYR A 91 5.04 -10.82 -2.49
CA TYR A 91 4.20 -9.94 -1.68
C TYR A 91 2.75 -10.39 -1.76
N LEU A 92 2.06 -10.34 -0.62
CA LEU A 92 0.64 -10.61 -0.47
C LEU A 92 -0.11 -9.29 -0.34
N ILE A 93 -1.02 -9.02 -1.26
CA ILE A 93 -1.97 -7.92 -1.20
C ILE A 93 -3.31 -8.50 -0.76
N THR A 94 -3.81 -8.04 0.38
CA THR A 94 -5.13 -8.40 0.90
C THR A 94 -6.08 -7.23 0.73
N MET A 95 -7.23 -7.46 0.10
CA MET A 95 -8.31 -6.49 -0.08
C MET A 95 -9.57 -6.99 0.63
N LEU A 96 -10.19 -6.12 1.43
CA LEU A 96 -11.46 -6.39 2.08
C LEU A 96 -12.58 -5.61 1.37
N GLU A 97 -13.58 -6.34 0.87
CA GLU A 97 -14.74 -5.81 0.14
C GLU A 97 -16.01 -6.34 0.81
N GLY A 98 -16.52 -5.61 1.82
CA GLY A 98 -17.57 -6.12 2.72
C GLY A 98 -17.14 -7.43 3.39
N ASP A 99 -17.91 -8.50 3.19
CA ASP A 99 -17.64 -9.84 3.72
C ASP A 99 -16.69 -10.67 2.83
N THR A 100 -16.16 -10.10 1.74
CA THR A 100 -15.25 -10.79 0.84
C THR A 100 -13.81 -10.41 1.11
N LYS A 101 -12.93 -11.41 1.24
CA LYS A 101 -11.48 -11.23 1.30
C LYS A 101 -10.86 -11.68 -0.01
N LYS A 102 -10.29 -10.74 -0.75
CA LYS A 102 -9.52 -11.02 -1.96
C LYS A 102 -8.03 -10.93 -1.67
N ASN A 103 -7.31 -12.03 -1.93
CA ASN A 103 -5.87 -12.11 -1.79
C ASN A 103 -5.23 -12.15 -3.16
N ILE A 104 -4.17 -11.36 -3.34
CA ILE A 104 -3.34 -11.37 -4.53
C ILE A 104 -1.91 -11.63 -4.09
N ILE A 105 -1.25 -12.62 -4.67
CA ILE A 105 0.19 -12.80 -4.53
C ILE A 105 0.85 -12.25 -5.78
N ILE A 106 1.81 -11.36 -5.60
CA ILE A 106 2.69 -10.87 -6.66
C ILE A 106 4.09 -11.45 -6.46
N THR A 107 4.69 -11.93 -7.54
CA THR A 107 6.04 -12.49 -7.54
C THR A 107 6.92 -11.71 -8.51
N LYS A 108 8.02 -11.15 -8.00
CA LYS A 108 9.02 -10.39 -8.76
C LYS A 108 10.02 -11.34 -9.41
N TYR A 109 10.25 -11.16 -10.70
CA TYR A 109 11.24 -11.92 -11.49
C TYR A 109 12.20 -10.97 -12.19
N PHE A 110 13.41 -11.47 -12.42
CA PHE A 110 14.43 -10.82 -13.24
C PHE A 110 14.71 -11.64 -14.50
N ASP A 111 14.35 -11.08 -15.65
CA ASP A 111 14.71 -11.62 -16.95
C ASP A 111 16.12 -11.20 -17.33
N SER A 112 17.09 -12.09 -17.07
CA SER A 112 18.50 -11.87 -17.40
C SER A 112 18.80 -11.74 -18.90
N LEU A 113 17.90 -12.19 -19.79
CA LEU A 113 18.12 -12.08 -21.24
C LEU A 113 17.79 -10.68 -21.76
N ASN A 114 16.75 -10.07 -21.20
CA ASN A 114 16.26 -8.76 -21.60
C ASN A 114 16.66 -7.63 -20.63
N ASP A 115 17.34 -7.96 -19.53
CA ASP A 115 17.74 -7.06 -18.45
C ASP A 115 16.54 -6.28 -17.88
N GLN A 116 15.47 -7.02 -17.58
CA GLN A 116 14.17 -6.47 -17.19
C GLN A 116 13.60 -7.15 -15.96
N ILE A 117 12.97 -6.36 -15.10
CA ILE A 117 12.13 -6.85 -14.02
C ILE A 117 10.71 -6.99 -14.54
N PHE A 118 10.04 -8.07 -14.16
CA PHE A 118 8.60 -8.25 -14.39
C PHE A 118 7.95 -8.91 -13.18
N PHE A 119 6.62 -8.83 -13.13
CA PHE A 119 5.83 -9.38 -12.04
C PHE A 119 4.82 -10.38 -12.59
N GLU A 120 4.67 -11.50 -11.91
CA GLU A 120 3.53 -12.39 -12.11
C GLU A 120 2.55 -12.24 -10.96
N ARG A 121 1.27 -12.46 -11.25
CA ARG A 121 0.17 -12.32 -10.29
C ARG A 121 -0.61 -13.62 -10.20
N SER A 122 -0.94 -14.03 -8.98
CA SER A 122 -1.95 -15.05 -8.71
C SER A 122 -3.03 -14.50 -7.78
N GLU A 123 -4.29 -14.90 -8.00
CA GLU A 123 -5.44 -14.40 -7.24
C GLU A 123 -6.15 -15.56 -6.53
N VAL A 124 -6.45 -15.35 -5.25
CA VAL A 124 -7.25 -16.27 -4.43
C VAL A 124 -8.35 -15.46 -3.76
N ILE A 125 -9.60 -15.77 -4.10
CA ILE A 125 -10.78 -15.13 -3.50
C ILE A 125 -11.29 -16.05 -2.40
N GLN A 126 -11.49 -15.52 -1.21
CA GLN A 126 -12.11 -16.20 -0.08
C GLN A 126 -13.38 -15.43 0.31
N GLU A 127 -14.53 -16.08 0.14
CA GLU A 127 -15.77 -15.60 0.76
C GLU A 127 -15.68 -15.93 2.25
N THR A 128 -15.93 -14.95 3.12
CA THR A 128 -15.99 -15.23 4.55
C THR A 128 -17.34 -15.88 4.79
N ASP A 129 -17.36 -17.15 5.21
CA ASP A 129 -18.60 -17.80 5.60
C ASP A 129 -19.24 -16.95 6.70
N ALA A 130 -20.44 -16.42 6.43
CA ALA A 130 -21.27 -15.84 7.46
C ALA A 130 -21.44 -16.91 8.53
N ILE A 131 -20.94 -16.65 9.74
CA ILE A 131 -21.25 -17.49 10.89
C ILE A 131 -22.77 -17.40 11.05
N GLU A 132 -23.49 -18.43 10.60
CA GLU A 132 -24.88 -18.64 11.00
C GLU A 132 -24.85 -18.83 12.52
N ASP A 133 -25.20 -17.77 13.25
CA ASP A 133 -25.54 -17.85 14.67
C ASP A 133 -26.57 -18.99 14.85
N GLN A 134 -26.14 -20.09 15.48
CA GLN A 134 -27.02 -21.14 16.02
C GLN A 134 -27.18 -20.98 17.53
#